data_AF-A0A2I0DZV2-F1
#
_entry.id   AF-A0A2I0DZV2-F1
#
_cell.length_a   1.000
_cell.length_b   1.000
_cell.length_c   1.000
_cell.angle_alpha   90.00
_cell.angle_beta   90.00
_cell.angle_gamma   90.00
#
_symmetry.space_group_name_H-M   'P 1'
#
loop_
_entity.id
_entity.type
_entity.pdbx_description
1 polymer ?
#
loop_
_entity_poly.entity_id
_entity_poly.type
_entity_poly.pdbx_seq_one_letter_code
_entity_poly.pdbx_strand_id
1 'polypeptide(L)'
;MPKTLLKVTLFLFLLFSSMQSSLAFTLNSVSLGVPEGLSQSNVTSIVEDADGYVWVGTLNGLNRYDGKTFRHYFPSDSNQLASTFIRSLYISKSGSMYIGTDKGLSVYDP
;
A
#
# COMPACT_ATOMS: atom_id res chain seq x y z
N MET A 1 30.76 41.51 32.26
CA MET A 1 30.07 40.22 32.55
C MET A 1 31.01 39.32 33.36
N PRO A 2 30.53 38.65 34.43
CA PRO A 2 31.37 37.76 35.22
C PRO A 2 31.78 36.52 34.42
N LYS A 3 33.07 36.13 34.47
CA LYS A 3 33.64 34.98 33.75
C LYS A 3 32.91 33.65 34.03
N THR A 4 32.29 33.54 35.21
CA THR A 4 31.46 32.41 35.63
C THR A 4 30.14 32.33 34.86
N LEU A 5 29.50 33.47 34.58
CA LEU A 5 28.23 33.51 33.84
C LEU A 5 28.43 33.06 32.39
N LEU A 6 29.50 33.50 31.74
CA LEU A 6 29.84 33.09 30.36
C LEU A 6 30.08 31.58 30.23
N LYS A 7 30.72 30.97 31.22
CA LYS A 7 30.96 29.52 31.26
C LYS A 7 29.66 28.72 31.41
N VAL A 8 28.73 29.21 32.24
CA VAL A 8 27.43 28.56 32.45
C VAL A 8 26.57 28.66 31.18
N THR A 9 26.54 29.82 30.52
CA THR A 9 25.79 29.99 29.27
C THR A 9 26.35 29.11 28.15
N LEU A 10 27.68 29.03 28.02
CA LEU A 10 28.32 28.18 27.01
C LEU A 10 28.07 26.69 27.27
N PHE A 11 28.10 26.27 28.53
CA PHE A 11 27.78 24.88 28.92
C PHE A 11 26.33 24.51 28.63
N LEU A 12 25.37 25.40 28.94
CA LEU A 12 23.96 25.21 28.63
C LEU A 12 23.68 25.19 27.12
N PHE A 13 24.40 26.02 26.35
CA PHE A 13 24.30 26.02 24.88
C PHE A 13 24.81 24.71 24.26
N LEU A 14 25.93 24.18 24.77
CA LEU A 14 26.47 22.90 24.32
C LEU A 14 25.51 21.73 24.62
N LEU A 15 24.87 21.72 25.79
CA LEU A 15 23.83 20.75 26.14
C LEU A 15 22.58 20.85 25.25
N PHE A 16 22.21 22.05 24.82
CA PHE A 16 21.10 22.26 23.88
C PHE A 16 21.44 21.78 22.46
N SER A 17 22.69 21.97 22.01
CA SER A 17 23.13 21.52 20.69
C SER A 17 23.20 20.00 20.53
N SER A 18 23.33 19.25 21.63
CA SER A 18 23.31 17.78 21.63
C SER A 18 21.91 17.16 21.60
N MET A 19 20.85 17.98 21.69
CA MET A 19 19.44 17.54 21.75
C MET A 19 18.72 17.74 20.42
N GLN A 20 19.39 17.50 19.31
CA GLN A 20 18.72 17.34 18.01
C GLN A 20 18.65 15.85 17.70
N SER A 21 17.73 15.16 18.38
CA SER A 21 17.27 13.86 17.90
C SER A 21 16.56 14.10 16.57
N SER A 22 17.09 13.54 15.48
CA SER A 22 16.35 13.54 14.23
C SER A 22 15.04 12.79 14.45
N LEU A 23 13.92 13.40 14.08
CA LEU A 23 12.66 12.69 13.90
C LEU A 23 12.82 11.82 12.64
N ALA A 24 13.59 10.75 12.74
CA ALA A 24 13.72 9.78 11.68
C ALA A 24 12.40 9.01 11.58
N PHE A 25 11.65 9.23 10.50
CA PHE A 25 10.52 8.38 10.15
C PHE A 25 11.06 6.98 9.85
N THR A 26 10.88 6.05 10.78
CA THR A 26 11.18 4.64 10.51
C THR A 26 10.06 4.07 9.64
N LEU A 27 10.38 3.77 8.38
CA LEU A 27 9.47 3.04 7.50
C LEU A 27 9.44 1.57 7.96
N ASN A 28 8.36 1.16 8.61
CA ASN A 28 8.08 -0.26 8.82
C ASN A 28 7.66 -0.86 7.48
N SER A 29 8.60 -1.50 6.76
CA SER A 29 8.33 -2.16 5.49
C SER A 29 7.90 -3.62 5.71
N VAL A 30 6.78 -4.01 5.12
CA VAL A 30 6.36 -5.41 5.00
C VAL A 30 6.40 -5.79 3.52
N SER A 31 6.99 -6.94 3.18
CA SER A 31 6.99 -7.48 1.82
C SER A 31 5.90 -8.54 1.71
N LEU A 32 4.94 -8.34 0.82
CA LEU A 32 3.88 -9.28 0.51
C LEU A 32 3.94 -9.63 -0.99
N GLY A 33 4.50 -10.79 -1.31
CA GLY A 33 4.67 -11.30 -2.66
C GLY A 33 4.04 -12.68 -2.84
N VAL A 34 4.56 -13.43 -3.81
CA VAL A 34 4.06 -14.78 -4.12
C VAL A 34 4.16 -15.73 -2.92
N PRO A 35 5.25 -15.75 -2.13
CA PRO A 35 5.33 -16.61 -0.93
C PRO A 35 4.25 -16.29 0.12
N GLU A 36 3.82 -15.04 0.21
CA GLU A 36 2.78 -14.57 1.13
C GLU A 36 1.36 -14.72 0.56
N GLY A 37 1.25 -15.25 -0.66
CA GLY A 37 -0.02 -15.60 -1.29
C GLY A 37 -0.47 -14.68 -2.41
N LEU A 38 0.33 -13.73 -2.90
CA LEU A 38 0.00 -12.99 -4.12
C LEU A 38 0.00 -13.93 -5.34
N SER A 39 -0.98 -13.82 -6.24
CA SER A 39 -1.09 -14.73 -7.39
C SER A 39 0.10 -14.65 -8.36
N GLN A 40 0.68 -13.46 -8.54
CA GLN A 40 1.81 -13.22 -9.44
C GLN A 40 2.56 -11.94 -9.03
N SER A 41 3.88 -11.92 -9.19
CA SER A 41 4.77 -10.88 -8.65
C SER A 41 4.73 -9.52 -9.36
N ASN A 42 4.14 -9.42 -10.54
CA ASN A 42 4.08 -8.19 -11.31
C ASN A 42 2.72 -7.51 -11.09
N VAL A 43 2.72 -6.60 -10.11
CA VAL A 43 1.58 -5.78 -9.71
C VAL A 43 1.42 -4.61 -10.69
N THR A 44 0.23 -4.46 -11.25
CA THR A 44 -0.10 -3.41 -12.22
C THR A 44 -0.96 -2.30 -11.64
N SER A 45 -1.73 -2.59 -10.58
CA SER A 45 -2.68 -1.65 -10.00
C SER A 45 -3.07 -2.05 -8.58
N ILE A 46 -3.37 -1.05 -7.75
CA ILE A 46 -3.80 -1.23 -6.36
C ILE A 46 -4.92 -0.21 -6.06
N VAL A 47 -6.00 -0.65 -5.41
CA VAL A 47 -7.06 0.20 -4.84
C VAL A 47 -7.52 -0.38 -3.50
N GLU A 48 -8.13 0.44 -2.65
CA GLU A 48 -8.77 0.02 -1.40
C GLU A 48 -10.27 0.28 -1.51
N ASP A 49 -11.10 -0.70 -1.14
CA ASP A 49 -12.55 -0.55 -1.12
C ASP A 49 -13.06 0.05 0.20
N ALA A 50 -14.36 0.32 0.26
CA ALA A 50 -15.00 0.95 1.41
C ALA A 50 -14.99 0.07 2.68
N ASP A 51 -14.79 -1.25 2.53
CA ASP A 51 -14.69 -2.20 3.64
C ASP A 51 -13.24 -2.36 4.14
N GLY A 52 -12.29 -1.67 3.51
CA GLY A 52 -10.87 -1.73 3.85
C GLY A 52 -10.12 -2.91 3.24
N TYR A 53 -10.72 -3.61 2.27
CA TYR A 53 -9.98 -4.62 1.51
C TYR A 53 -9.09 -3.95 0.47
N VAL A 54 -7.85 -4.44 0.37
CA VAL A 54 -6.91 -3.99 -0.67
C VAL A 54 -7.02 -4.90 -1.87
N TRP A 55 -7.38 -4.33 -3.01
CA TRP A 55 -7.44 -5.03 -4.29
C TRP A 55 -6.16 -4.79 -5.09
N VAL A 56 -5.57 -5.87 -5.59
CA VAL A 56 -4.29 -5.87 -6.30
C VAL A 56 -4.45 -6.56 -7.65
N GLY A 57 -4.31 -5.80 -8.73
CA GLY A 57 -4.25 -6.31 -10.09
C GLY A 57 -2.84 -6.79 -10.42
N THR A 58 -2.74 -7.96 -11.05
CA THR A 58 -1.46 -8.53 -11.50
C THR A 58 -1.54 -8.94 -12.96
N LEU A 59 -0.42 -9.37 -13.55
CA LEU A 59 -0.44 -9.98 -14.89
C LEU A 59 -1.14 -11.34 -14.92
N ASN A 60 -1.40 -11.97 -13.76
CA ASN A 60 -2.12 -13.22 -13.68
C ASN A 60 -2.99 -13.30 -12.41
N GLY A 61 -4.14 -12.65 -12.47
CA GLY A 61 -5.19 -12.68 -11.46
C GLY A 61 -5.45 -11.33 -10.81
N LEU A 62 -6.68 -11.19 -10.32
CA LEU A 62 -7.07 -10.14 -9.40
C LEU A 62 -6.99 -10.71 -7.98
N ASN A 63 -6.39 -9.97 -7.05
CA ASN A 63 -6.19 -10.40 -5.67
C ASN A 63 -6.94 -9.45 -4.74
N ARG A 64 -7.55 -9.98 -3.69
CA ARG A 64 -8.12 -9.19 -2.59
C ARG A 64 -7.42 -9.58 -1.29
N TYR A 65 -6.87 -8.59 -0.59
CA TYR A 65 -6.14 -8.76 0.66
C TYR A 65 -6.98 -8.22 1.82
N ASP A 66 -7.09 -9.02 2.89
CA ASP A 66 -7.88 -8.69 4.09
C ASP A 66 -7.03 -8.21 5.28
N GLY A 67 -5.75 -7.88 5.05
CA GLY A 67 -4.80 -7.59 6.12
C GLY A 67 -4.05 -8.81 6.65
N LYS A 68 -4.41 -10.03 6.20
CA LYS A 68 -3.76 -11.29 6.60
C LYS A 68 -3.50 -12.23 5.44
N THR A 69 -4.48 -12.41 4.55
CA THR A 69 -4.46 -13.39 3.47
C THR A 69 -4.96 -12.80 2.16
N PHE A 70 -4.54 -13.41 1.05
CA PHE A 70 -5.01 -13.07 -0.29
C PHE A 70 -6.08 -14.07 -0.74
N ARG A 71 -7.18 -13.55 -1.30
CA ARG A 71 -8.12 -14.29 -2.13
C ARG A 71 -7.88 -13.98 -3.60
N HIS A 72 -7.87 -15.00 -4.45
CA HIS A 72 -7.64 -14.85 -5.88
C HIS A 72 -8.93 -14.94 -6.68
N TYR A 73 -9.00 -14.15 -7.73
CA TYR A 73 -10.07 -14.12 -8.70
C TYR A 73 -9.48 -14.29 -10.09
N PHE A 74 -9.94 -15.34 -10.78
CA PHE A 74 -9.59 -15.66 -12.16
C PHE A 74 -10.88 -15.72 -12.99
N PRO A 75 -10.79 -15.54 -14.32
CA PRO A 75 -11.90 -15.81 -15.23
C PRO A 75 -12.43 -17.23 -15.03
N SER A 76 -13.74 -17.36 -14.80
CA SER A 76 -14.45 -18.63 -14.71
C SER A 76 -15.92 -18.41 -15.10
N ASP A 77 -16.67 -19.48 -15.33
CA ASP A 77 -18.10 -19.36 -15.67
C ASP A 77 -18.92 -18.66 -14.57
N SER A 78 -18.43 -18.70 -13.32
CA SER A 78 -19.00 -18.02 -12.16
C SER A 78 -18.47 -16.60 -11.92
N ASN A 79 -17.30 -16.25 -12.46
CA ASN A 79 -16.65 -14.96 -12.26
C ASN A 79 -16.60 -14.18 -13.57
N GLN A 80 -17.27 -13.04 -13.63
CA GLN A 80 -17.37 -12.17 -14.82
C GLN A 80 -16.07 -11.42 -15.16
N LEU A 81 -14.91 -11.95 -14.77
CA LEU A 81 -13.61 -11.37 -15.07
C LEU A 81 -13.20 -11.70 -16.51
N ALA A 82 -12.95 -10.69 -17.35
CA ALA A 82 -12.72 -10.87 -18.78
C ALA A 82 -11.37 -11.53 -19.10
N SER A 83 -10.36 -11.32 -18.24
CA SER A 83 -9.02 -11.90 -18.40
C SER A 83 -8.27 -11.93 -17.06
N THR A 84 -7.28 -12.81 -16.97
CA THR A 84 -6.35 -12.85 -15.83
C THR A 84 -5.40 -11.65 -15.83
N PHE A 85 -5.18 -11.03 -16.99
CA PHE A 85 -4.22 -9.95 -17.13
C PHE A 85 -4.89 -8.60 -16.78
N ILE A 86 -4.70 -8.16 -15.54
CA ILE A 86 -5.26 -6.91 -15.03
C ILE A 86 -4.32 -5.75 -15.39
N ARG A 87 -4.88 -4.68 -15.95
CA ARG A 87 -4.14 -3.45 -16.34
C ARG A 87 -4.44 -2.28 -15.42
N SER A 88 -5.67 -2.19 -14.94
CA SER A 88 -6.10 -1.09 -14.08
C SER A 88 -7.28 -1.49 -13.20
N LEU A 89 -7.36 -0.83 -12.05
CA LEU A 89 -8.47 -0.92 -11.11
C LEU A 89 -8.95 0.50 -10.81
N TYR A 90 -10.27 0.66 -10.73
CA TYR A 90 -10.89 1.93 -10.34
C TYR A 90 -12.17 1.65 -9.55
N ILE A 91 -12.29 2.25 -8.37
CA ILE A 91 -13.51 2.19 -7.57
C ILE A 91 -14.26 3.50 -7.78
N SER A 92 -15.50 3.38 -8.25
CA SER A 92 -16.38 4.52 -8.45
C SER A 92 -16.96 5.03 -7.13
N LYS A 93 -17.53 6.23 -7.15
CA LYS A 93 -18.18 6.81 -5.97
C LYS A 93 -19.38 6.01 -5.45
N SER A 94 -20.00 5.18 -6.29
CA SER A 94 -21.10 4.29 -5.90
C SER A 94 -20.62 2.98 -5.27
N GLY A 95 -19.31 2.72 -5.24
CA GLY A 95 -18.71 1.49 -4.69
C GLY A 95 -18.41 0.43 -5.73
N SER A 96 -19.00 0.50 -6.93
CA SER A 96 -18.71 -0.48 -7.99
C SER A 96 -17.25 -0.35 -8.47
N MET A 97 -16.59 -1.49 -8.61
CA MET A 97 -15.21 -1.59 -9.05
C MET A 97 -15.13 -1.95 -10.54
N TYR A 98 -14.40 -1.13 -11.28
CA TYR A 98 -14.10 -1.29 -12.69
C TYR A 98 -12.71 -1.90 -12.84
N ILE A 99 -12.65 -3.03 -13.55
CA ILE A 99 -11.45 -3.83 -13.72
C ILE A 99 -11.08 -3.81 -15.20
N GLY A 100 -10.08 -2.99 -15.54
CA GLY A 100 -9.53 -2.93 -16.89
C GLY A 100 -8.59 -4.11 -17.13
N THR A 101 -8.87 -4.91 -18.15
CA THR A 101 -8.07 -6.07 -18.55
C THR A 101 -7.56 -5.93 -19.98
N ASP A 102 -6.70 -6.83 -20.43
CA ASP A 102 -6.28 -6.91 -21.84
C ASP A 102 -7.37 -7.39 -22.81
N LYS A 103 -8.47 -7.96 -22.30
CA LYS A 103 -9.62 -8.42 -23.11
C LYS A 103 -10.87 -7.56 -22.97
N GLY A 104 -10.79 -6.44 -22.24
CA GLY A 104 -11.91 -5.52 -22.04
C GLY A 104 -12.12 -5.15 -20.58
N LEU A 105 -13.35 -4.75 -20.26
CA LEU A 105 -13.75 -4.23 -18.95
C LEU A 105 -14.63 -5.25 -18.21
N SER A 106 -14.31 -5.52 -16.95
CA SER A 106 -15.19 -6.22 -16.01
C SER A 106 -15.66 -5.27 -14.93
N VAL A 107 -16.87 -5.49 -14.42
CA VAL A 107 -17.44 -4.71 -13.32
C VAL A 107 -17.73 -5.66 -12.16
N TYR A 108 -17.26 -5.30 -10.98
CA TYR A 108 -17.58 -5.97 -9.73
C TYR A 108 -18.46 -5.05 -8.89
N ASP A 109 -19.64 -5.54 -8.54
CA ASP A 109 -20.56 -4.86 -7.61
C ASP A 109 -20.54 -5.68 -6.30
N PRO A 110 -20.09 -5.10 -5.18
CA PRO A 110 -19.97 -5.79 -3.90
C PRO A 110 -21.31 -6.21 -3.28
#